data_AF-G2JBH4-F1
#
_entry.id   AF-G2JBH4-F1
#
_cell.length_a   1.000
_cell.length_b   1.000
_cell.length_c   1.000
_cell.angle_alpha   90.00
_cell.angle_beta   90.00
_cell.angle_gamma   90.00
#
_symmetry.space_group_name_H-M   'P 1'
#
loop_
_entity.id
_entity.type
_entity.pdbx_description
1 polymer ?
#
loop_
_entity_poly.entity_id
_entity_poly.type
_entity_poly.pdbx_seq_one_letter_code
_entity_poly.pdbx_strand_id
1 'polypeptide(L)'
;MGLPAFDTLQIFEALEKAGFEESKAKAISAVVRRAHESSDFATKRDIDDLRKDMDAKFAGVDAKFAAMEERFDAKFAGVNARFVSMEERFDAKLERMGSGLRQEMSDMKFALIKWIVGLGIAQTGLWFTLKLLPI
;
A
#
# COMPACT_ATOMS: atom_id res chain seq x y z
N MET A 1 2.81 -46.31 4.44
CA MET A 1 2.54 -47.48 3.58
C MET A 1 3.54 -47.42 2.44
N GLY A 2 4.57 -48.27 2.48
CA GLY A 2 5.56 -48.35 1.41
C GLY A 2 4.91 -48.82 0.11
N LEU A 3 5.36 -48.29 -1.03
CA LEU A 3 4.98 -48.81 -2.34
C LEU A 3 5.27 -50.32 -2.35
N PRO A 4 4.42 -51.17 -2.97
CA PRO A 4 4.83 -52.54 -3.24
C PRO A 4 6.11 -52.44 -4.06
N ALA A 5 7.24 -52.86 -3.48
CA ALA A 5 8.52 -52.87 -4.16
C ALA A 5 8.33 -53.62 -5.48
N PHE A 6 8.75 -53.02 -6.59
CA PHE A 6 8.53 -53.56 -7.94
C PHE A 6 9.16 -54.95 -8.02
N ASP A 7 8.32 -55.98 -7.95
CA ASP A 7 8.76 -57.35 -7.74
C ASP A 7 9.26 -57.93 -9.07
N THR A 8 10.58 -57.86 -9.24
CA THR A 8 11.27 -58.34 -10.46
C THR A 8 11.08 -59.86 -10.64
N LEU A 9 10.75 -60.57 -9.56
CA LEU A 9 10.51 -62.02 -9.53
C LEU A 9 9.12 -62.35 -10.11
N GLN A 10 8.09 -61.58 -9.77
CA GLN A 10 6.76 -61.71 -10.39
C GLN A 10 6.79 -61.45 -11.90
N ILE A 11 7.63 -60.52 -12.36
CA ILE A 11 7.81 -60.23 -13.79
C ILE A 11 8.48 -61.41 -14.48
N PHE A 12 9.48 -62.02 -13.84
CA PHE A 12 10.16 -63.18 -14.37
C PHE A 12 9.21 -64.39 -14.48
N GLU A 13 8.43 -64.68 -13.43
CA GLU A 13 7.43 -65.77 -13.44
C GLU A 13 6.33 -65.53 -14.49
N ALA A 14 5.92 -64.28 -14.70
CA ALA A 14 4.95 -63.93 -15.74
C ALA A 14 5.52 -64.13 -17.15
N LEU A 15 6.80 -63.83 -17.36
CA LEU A 15 7.49 -64.05 -18.65
C LEU A 15 7.70 -65.54 -18.92
N GLU A 16 8.03 -66.34 -17.91
CA GLU A 16 8.16 -67.79 -18.01
C GLU A 16 6.82 -68.45 -18.35
N LYS A 17 5.73 -68.05 -17.67
CA LYS A 17 4.35 -68.50 -17.99
C LYS A 17 3.90 -68.11 -19.40
N ALA A 18 4.41 -67.02 -19.94
CA ALA A 18 4.16 -66.58 -21.31
C ALA A 18 4.98 -67.35 -22.37
N GLY A 19 5.82 -68.31 -21.96
CA GLY A 19 6.60 -69.17 -22.83
C GLY A 19 7.95 -68.59 -23.25
N PHE A 20 8.45 -67.55 -22.56
CA PHE A 20 9.79 -67.04 -22.78
C PHE A 20 10.84 -67.97 -22.16
N GLU A 21 11.93 -68.19 -22.89
CA GLU A 21 13.11 -68.89 -22.39
C GLU A 21 13.70 -68.16 -21.17
N GLU A 22 14.12 -68.91 -20.15
CA GLU A 22 14.61 -68.39 -18.86
C GLU A 22 15.69 -67.30 -19.02
N SER A 23 16.59 -67.48 -19.98
CA SER A 23 17.68 -66.55 -20.29
C SER A 23 17.15 -65.18 -20.78
N LYS A 24 16.07 -65.18 -21.57
CA LYS A 24 15.45 -63.98 -22.15
C LYS A 24 14.55 -63.28 -21.14
N ALA A 25 13.79 -64.04 -20.35
CA ALA A 25 12.98 -63.50 -19.26
C ALA A 25 13.85 -62.75 -18.23
N LYS A 26 15.01 -63.32 -17.89
CA LYS A 26 15.99 -62.71 -16.99
C LYS A 26 16.65 -61.44 -17.57
N ALA A 27 16.91 -61.41 -18.87
CA ALA A 27 17.45 -60.23 -19.54
C ALA A 27 16.42 -59.07 -19.54
N ILE A 28 15.15 -59.37 -19.83
CA ILE A 28 14.07 -58.37 -19.84
C ILE A 28 13.84 -57.82 -18.42
N SER A 29 13.76 -58.68 -17.41
CA SER A 29 13.56 -58.24 -16.02
C SER A 29 14.74 -57.39 -15.50
N ALA A 30 15.98 -57.71 -15.90
CA ALA A 30 17.15 -56.92 -15.57
C ALA A 30 17.16 -55.52 -16.24
N VAL A 31 16.72 -55.43 -17.50
CA VAL A 31 16.59 -54.14 -18.21
C VAL A 31 15.50 -53.27 -17.59
N VAL A 32 14.36 -53.86 -17.23
CA VAL A 32 13.25 -53.15 -16.57
C VAL A 32 13.67 -52.64 -15.19
N ARG A 33 14.39 -53.45 -14.39
CA ARG A 33 14.94 -53.01 -13.10
C ARG A 33 15.90 -51.82 -13.28
N ARG A 34 16.81 -51.91 -14.24
CA ARG A 34 17.80 -50.85 -14.49
C ARG A 34 17.16 -49.55 -14.99
N ALA A 35 16.10 -49.65 -15.79
CA ALA A 35 15.32 -48.48 -16.23
C ALA A 35 14.61 -47.80 -15.06
N HIS A 36 14.06 -48.56 -14.11
CA HIS A 36 13.42 -48.00 -12.93
C HIS A 36 14.44 -47.44 -11.91
N GLU A 37 15.58 -48.09 -11.69
CA GLU A 37 16.67 -47.57 -10.86
C GLU A 37 17.23 -46.25 -11.40
N SER A 38 17.14 -46.02 -12.72
CA SER A 38 17.56 -44.77 -13.36
C SER A 38 16.52 -43.65 -13.32
N SER A 39 15.31 -43.92 -12.83
CA SER A 39 14.19 -42.97 -12.87
C SER A 39 13.84 -42.51 -11.45
N ASP A 40 14.21 -41.28 -11.14
CA ASP A 40 13.82 -40.59 -9.91
C ASP A 40 12.33 -40.22 -9.97
N PHE A 41 11.49 -41.04 -9.34
CA PHE A 41 10.07 -40.73 -9.18
C PHE A 41 9.83 -40.06 -7.82
N ALA A 42 9.15 -38.91 -7.85
CA ALA A 42 8.57 -38.34 -6.63
C ALA A 42 7.57 -39.34 -6.04
N THR A 43 7.77 -39.73 -4.78
CA THR A 43 6.84 -40.60 -4.08
C THR A 43 5.57 -39.84 -3.72
N LYS A 44 4.48 -40.56 -3.44
CA LYS A 44 3.24 -39.93 -2.92
C LYS A 44 3.50 -39.13 -1.63
N ARG A 45 4.48 -39.55 -0.83
CA ARG A 45 4.89 -38.85 0.38
C ARG A 45 5.52 -37.49 0.05
N ASP A 46 6.38 -37.44 -0.96
CA ASP A 46 7.02 -36.19 -1.39
C ASP A 46 5.97 -35.19 -1.91
N ILE A 47 4.95 -35.69 -2.60
CA ILE A 47 3.81 -34.88 -3.06
C ILE A 47 2.98 -34.36 -1.87
N ASP A 48 2.70 -35.20 -0.87
CA ASP A 48 1.97 -34.78 0.34
C ASP A 48 2.77 -33.76 1.16
N ASP A 49 4.09 -33.92 1.25
CA ASP A 49 4.96 -32.99 1.96
C ASP A 49 5.08 -31.66 1.20
N LEU A 50 5.17 -31.70 -0.14
CA LEU A 50 5.11 -30.51 -0.97
C LEU A 50 3.77 -29.78 -0.83
N ARG A 51 2.65 -30.52 -0.78
CA ARG A 51 1.32 -29.94 -0.58
C ARG A 51 1.22 -29.20 0.76
N LYS A 52 1.74 -29.79 1.84
CA LYS A 52 1.78 -29.14 3.16
C LYS A 52 2.67 -27.90 3.17
N ASP A 53 3.84 -27.95 2.52
CA ASP A 53 4.72 -26.79 2.39
C ASP A 53 4.05 -25.66 1.61
N MET A 54 3.35 -26.00 0.52
CA MET A 54 2.55 -25.05 -0.24
C MET A 54 1.43 -24.44 0.60
N ASP A 55 0.63 -25.25 1.28
CA ASP A 55 -0.46 -24.78 2.14
C ASP A 55 0.06 -23.84 3.24
N ALA A 56 1.21 -24.18 3.86
CA ALA A 56 1.86 -23.33 4.85
C ALA A 56 2.35 -21.99 4.26
N LYS A 57 2.90 -22.01 3.04
CA LYS A 57 3.31 -20.79 2.35
C LYS A 57 2.13 -19.91 1.96
N PHE A 58 1.03 -20.50 1.48
CA PHE A 58 -0.19 -19.75 1.18
C PHE A 58 -0.77 -19.11 2.44
N ALA A 59 -0.88 -19.85 3.54
CA ALA A 59 -1.31 -19.29 4.83
C ALA A 59 -0.37 -18.15 5.29
N GLY A 60 0.94 -18.29 5.09
CA GLY A 60 1.90 -17.22 5.38
C GLY A 60 1.76 -16.00 4.48
N VAL A 61 1.35 -16.18 3.22
CA VAL A 61 1.05 -15.09 2.29
C VAL A 61 -0.24 -14.38 2.68
N ASP A 62 -1.30 -15.11 3.01
CA ASP A 62 -2.58 -14.55 3.47
C ASP A 62 -2.39 -13.69 4.72
N ALA A 63 -1.60 -14.17 5.69
CA ALA A 63 -1.26 -13.41 6.89
C ALA A 63 -0.51 -12.10 6.57
N LYS A 64 0.39 -12.13 5.59
CA LYS A 64 1.11 -10.92 5.14
C LYS A 64 0.18 -9.93 4.44
N PHE A 65 -0.77 -10.42 3.65
CA PHE A 65 -1.77 -9.56 3.01
C PHE A 65 -2.68 -8.90 4.04
N ALA A 66 -3.18 -9.65 5.04
CA ALA A 66 -3.98 -9.10 6.13
C ALA A 66 -3.20 -8.02 6.91
N ALA A 67 -1.94 -8.28 7.25
CA ALA A 67 -1.08 -7.29 7.92
C ALA A 67 -0.79 -6.07 7.03
N MET A 68 -0.75 -6.23 5.70
CA MET A 68 -0.56 -5.14 4.76
C MET A 68 -1.82 -4.27 4.67
N GLU A 69 -3.00 -4.88 4.63
CA GLU A 69 -4.31 -4.20 4.64
C GLU A 69 -4.48 -3.34 5.90
N GLU A 70 -4.20 -3.91 7.08
CA GLU A 70 -4.24 -3.16 8.35
C GLU A 70 -3.28 -1.96 8.36
N ARG A 71 -2.06 -2.13 7.81
CA ARG A 71 -1.10 -1.03 7.66
C ARG A 71 -1.58 0.04 6.68
N PHE A 72 -2.26 -0.34 5.61
CA PHE A 72 -2.83 0.61 4.66
C PHE A 72 -3.96 1.39 5.31
N ASP A 73 -4.87 0.73 6.00
CA ASP A 73 -5.97 1.40 6.72
C ASP A 73 -5.44 2.38 7.77
N ALA A 74 -4.45 1.97 8.57
CA ALA A 74 -3.81 2.86 9.53
C ALA A 74 -3.14 4.07 8.85
N LYS A 75 -2.49 3.87 7.70
CA LYS A 75 -1.91 4.97 6.92
C LYS A 75 -2.97 5.90 6.36
N PHE A 76 -4.06 5.38 5.80
CA PHE A 76 -5.15 6.18 5.27
C PHE A 76 -5.84 6.97 6.37
N ALA A 77 -6.09 6.37 7.53
CA ALA A 77 -6.61 7.08 8.71
C ALA A 77 -5.66 8.21 9.14
N GLY A 78 -4.35 7.94 9.18
CA GLY A 78 -3.34 8.95 9.51
C GLY A 78 -3.25 10.09 8.48
N VAL A 79 -3.41 9.78 7.19
CA VAL A 79 -3.47 10.78 6.12
C VAL A 79 -4.75 11.62 6.24
N ASN A 80 -5.90 11.00 6.47
CA ASN A 80 -7.17 11.70 6.66
C ASN A 80 -7.12 12.67 7.85
N ALA A 81 -6.55 12.22 8.98
CA ALA A 81 -6.34 13.08 10.15
C ALA A 81 -5.43 14.28 9.84
N ARG A 82 -4.38 14.09 9.03
CA ARG A 82 -3.52 15.18 8.58
C ARG A 82 -4.28 16.16 7.68
N PHE A 83 -5.13 15.68 6.78
CA PHE A 83 -5.95 16.55 5.93
C PHE A 83 -6.91 17.40 6.75
N VAL A 84 -7.64 16.80 7.70
CA VAL A 84 -8.52 17.55 8.62
C VAL A 84 -7.73 18.61 9.40
N SER A 85 -6.57 18.24 9.95
CA SER A 85 -5.72 19.21 10.66
C SER A 85 -5.19 20.34 9.75
N MET A 86 -5.02 20.07 8.47
CA MET A 86 -4.58 21.05 7.48
C MET A 86 -5.72 21.99 7.12
N GLU A 87 -6.93 21.47 6.94
CA GLU A 87 -8.15 22.23 6.70
C GLU A 87 -8.44 23.21 7.85
N GLU A 88 -8.40 22.73 9.10
CA GLU A 88 -8.56 23.59 10.29
C GLU A 88 -7.52 24.71 10.35
N ARG A 89 -6.26 24.41 9.99
CA ARG A 89 -5.19 25.43 9.94
C ARG A 89 -5.41 26.44 8.82
N PHE A 90 -5.92 25.99 7.67
CA PHE A 90 -6.25 26.87 6.55
C PHE A 90 -7.41 27.80 6.91
N ASP A 91 -8.49 27.27 7.49
CA ASP A 91 -9.62 28.08 7.95
C ASP A 91 -9.19 29.11 8.99
N ALA A 92 -8.40 28.69 9.99
CA ALA A 92 -7.84 29.60 10.99
C ALA A 92 -6.91 30.67 10.37
N LYS A 93 -6.26 30.39 9.24
CA LYS A 93 -5.43 31.36 8.51
C LYS A 93 -6.29 32.32 7.68
N LEU A 94 -7.33 31.83 7.04
CA LEU A 94 -8.30 32.64 6.29
C LEU A 94 -9.05 33.60 7.19
N GLU A 95 -9.52 33.13 8.36
CA GLU A 95 -10.15 33.96 9.39
C GLU A 95 -9.22 35.09 9.85
N ARG A 96 -7.97 34.78 10.20
CA ARG A 96 -6.97 35.79 10.61
C ARG A 96 -6.69 36.81 9.52
N MET A 97 -6.60 36.36 8.27
CA MET A 97 -6.39 37.25 7.13
C MET A 97 -7.60 38.15 6.89
N GLY A 98 -8.82 37.59 7.00
CA GLY A 98 -10.06 38.34 6.90
C GLY A 98 -10.21 39.39 8.00
N SER A 99 -9.87 39.05 9.25
CA SER A 99 -9.87 40.01 10.36
C SER A 99 -8.81 41.08 10.19
N GLY A 100 -7.60 40.73 9.74
CA GLY A 100 -6.52 41.68 9.47
C GLY A 100 -6.89 42.69 8.40
N LEU A 101 -7.42 42.23 7.26
CA LEU A 101 -7.88 43.11 6.19
C LEU A 101 -9.01 44.06 6.63
N ARG A 102 -9.97 43.56 7.43
CA ARG A 102 -11.03 44.41 7.99
C ARG A 102 -10.46 45.49 8.91
N GLN A 103 -9.46 45.15 9.71
CA GLN A 103 -8.79 46.08 10.60
C GLN A 103 -8.01 47.14 9.82
N GLU A 104 -7.21 46.74 8.83
CA GLU A 104 -6.48 47.68 7.95
C GLU A 104 -7.43 48.63 7.20
N MET A 105 -8.55 48.11 6.70
CA MET A 105 -9.59 48.92 6.06
C MET A 105 -10.21 49.93 7.03
N SER A 106 -10.41 49.55 8.29
CA SER A 106 -10.91 50.43 9.34
C SER A 106 -9.90 51.53 9.65
N ASP A 107 -8.64 51.18 9.88
CA ASP A 107 -7.56 52.11 10.19
C ASP A 107 -7.35 53.12 9.05
N MET A 108 -7.42 52.66 7.80
CA MET A 108 -7.36 53.52 6.62
C MET A 108 -8.55 54.50 6.54
N LYS A 109 -9.77 54.04 6.83
CA LYS A 109 -10.96 54.92 6.90
C LYS A 109 -10.80 55.99 7.98
N PHE A 110 -10.32 55.61 9.17
CA PHE A 110 -10.08 56.56 10.25
C PHE A 110 -8.97 57.56 9.92
N ALA A 111 -7.88 57.11 9.29
CA ALA A 111 -6.82 57.99 8.81
C ALA A 111 -7.35 58.99 7.79
N LEU A 112 -8.15 58.54 6.81
CA LEU A 112 -8.74 59.39 5.79
C LEU A 112 -9.66 60.46 6.40
N ILE A 113 -10.52 60.09 7.36
CA ILE A 113 -11.39 61.04 8.07
C ILE A 113 -10.56 62.09 8.82
N LYS A 114 -9.51 61.68 9.54
CA LYS A 114 -8.61 62.61 10.24
C LYS A 114 -7.98 63.62 9.28
N TRP A 115 -7.52 63.17 8.11
CA TRP A 115 -6.94 64.06 7.09
C TRP A 115 -7.97 65.03 6.50
N ILE A 116 -9.17 64.57 6.18
CA ILE A 116 -10.25 65.43 5.64
C ILE A 116 -10.66 66.49 6.66
N VAL A 117 -10.85 66.12 7.93
CA VAL A 117 -11.21 67.06 9.01
C VAL A 117 -10.09 68.07 9.23
N GLY A 118 -8.82 67.62 9.31
CA GLY A 118 -7.68 68.52 9.46
C GLY A 118 -7.56 69.53 8.31
N LEU A 119 -7.79 69.08 7.07
CA LEU A 119 -7.79 69.95 5.90
C LEU A 119 -8.96 70.94 5.92
N GLY A 120 -10.15 70.53 6.35
CA GLY A 120 -11.32 71.42 6.49
C GLY A 120 -11.12 72.52 7.53
N ILE A 121 -10.50 72.19 8.67
CA ILE A 121 -10.14 73.18 9.70
C ILE A 121 -9.09 74.17 9.16
N ALA A 122 -8.08 73.68 8.43
CA ALA A 122 -7.06 74.54 7.83
C ALA A 122 -7.64 75.50 6.77
N GLN A 123 -8.56 75.01 5.91
CA GLN A 123 -9.21 75.83 4.87
C GLN A 123 -10.10 76.92 5.46
N THR A 124 -10.90 76.58 6.48
CA THR A 124 -11.80 77.54 7.13
C THR A 124 -11.05 78.58 7.95
N GLY A 125 -9.97 78.18 8.64
CA GLY A 125 -9.08 79.11 9.32
C GLY A 125 -8.42 80.12 8.36
N LEU A 126 -7.95 79.66 7.19
CA LEU A 126 -7.32 80.52 6.18
C LEU A 126 -8.30 81.53 5.56
N TRP A 127 -9.52 81.10 5.25
CA TRP A 127 -10.55 82.01 4.75
C TRP A 127 -10.94 83.08 5.79
N PHE A 128 -11.02 82.67 7.06
CA PHE A 128 -11.32 83.58 8.17
C PHE A 128 -10.21 84.61 8.39
N THR A 129 -8.92 84.23 8.34
CA THR A 129 -7.80 85.17 8.50
C THR A 129 -7.67 86.15 7.34
N LEU A 130 -7.93 85.70 6.10
CA LEU A 130 -7.95 86.60 4.93
C LEU A 130 -9.12 87.60 4.96
N LYS A 131 -10.27 87.24 5.55
CA LYS A 131 -11.44 88.11 5.67
C LYS A 131 -11.31 89.16 6.78
N LEU A 132 -10.51 88.87 7.81
CA LEU A 132 -10.32 89.73 8.99
C LEU A 132 -9.12 90.68 8.89
N LEU A 133 -8.27 90.56 7.88
CA LEU A 133 -7.28 91.59 7.58
C LEU A 133 -7.96 92.79 6.88
N PRO A 134 -8.00 93.99 7.49
CA PRO A 134 -8.38 95.20 6.77
C PRO A 134 -7.25 95.54 5.79
N ILE A 135 -7.48 95.29 4.50
CA ILE A 135 -6.81 95.99 3.40
C ILE A 135 -7.67 97.19 3.04
#